data_AF-A0AAQ3UGD7-F1
#
_entry.id   AF-A0AAQ3UGD7-F1
#
_cell.length_a   1.000
_cell.length_b   1.000
_cell.length_c   1.000
_cell.angle_alpha   90.00
_cell.angle_beta   90.00
_cell.angle_gamma   90.00
#
_symmetry.space_group_name_H-M   'P 1'
#
loop_
_entity.id
_entity.type
_entity.pdbx_description
1 polymer ?
#
loop_
_entity_poly.entity_id
_entity_poly.type
_entity_poly.pdbx_seq_one_letter_code
_entity_poly.pdbx_strand_id
1 'polypeptide(L)'
;MYTGTLPEDDGMLQNLVAAADMYGMDNLKLMCAQKLFDRVSVETVVATMCFAETHGCAELKNRCMDFFMEEENFYQVVCRRGYFQLLPDYPSILDEIRSRLGSQTESPDEYFHSSPSEPGFFTF
;
A
#
# COMPACT_ATOMS: atom_id res chain seq x y z
N MET A 1 10.84 29.81 -22.94
CA MET A 1 10.49 28.51 -23.54
C MET A 1 9.76 27.70 -22.48
N TYR A 2 8.44 27.59 -22.56
CA TYR A 2 7.66 26.72 -21.67
C TYR A 2 7.53 25.36 -22.35
N THR A 3 8.59 24.57 -22.29
CA THR A 3 8.51 23.17 -22.65
C THR A 3 7.68 22.50 -21.56
N GLY A 4 6.47 22.06 -21.88
CA GLY A 4 5.58 21.25 -21.03
C GLY A 4 6.12 19.84 -20.76
N THR A 5 7.43 19.73 -20.56
CA THR A 5 8.12 18.51 -20.15
C THR A 5 7.96 18.42 -18.64
N LEU A 6 7.06 17.54 -18.21
CA LEU A 6 6.88 17.20 -16.81
C LEU A 6 8.22 16.74 -16.22
N PRO A 7 8.54 17.13 -14.98
CA PRO A 7 9.84 16.86 -14.39
C PRO A 7 10.15 15.37 -14.32
N GLU A 8 11.38 15.00 -14.67
CA GLU A 8 11.87 13.62 -14.65
C GLU A 8 12.56 13.24 -13.33
N ASP A 9 12.32 14.00 -12.27
CA ASP A 9 12.90 13.77 -10.94
C ASP A 9 11.77 13.61 -9.92
N ASP A 10 11.85 12.57 -9.09
CA ASP A 10 10.80 12.25 -8.11
C ASP A 10 10.58 13.39 -7.11
N GLY A 11 11.65 14.09 -6.73
CA GLY A 11 11.58 15.27 -5.86
C GLY A 11 10.88 16.45 -6.54
N MET A 12 11.09 16.65 -7.84
CA MET A 12 10.35 17.66 -8.59
C MET A 12 8.88 17.29 -8.80
N LEU A 13 8.55 16.02 -9.04
CA LEU A 13 7.17 15.55 -9.12
C LEU A 13 6.45 15.75 -7.78
N GLN A 14 7.10 15.43 -6.65
CA GLN A 14 6.59 15.74 -5.32
C GLN A 14 6.35 17.24 -5.13
N ASN A 15 7.33 18.08 -5.46
CA ASN A 15 7.16 19.54 -5.38
C ASN A 15 5.99 20.05 -6.24
N LEU A 16 5.78 19.44 -7.41
CA LEU A 16 4.68 19.82 -8.30
C LEU A 16 3.32 19.37 -7.76
N VAL A 17 3.22 18.18 -7.15
CA VAL A 17 2.01 17.74 -6.44
C VAL A 17 1.73 18.67 -5.25
N ALA A 18 2.74 19.04 -4.48
CA ALA A 18 2.62 19.95 -3.35
C ALA A 18 2.16 21.36 -3.79
N ALA A 19 2.70 21.87 -4.89
CA ALA A 19 2.25 23.12 -5.47
C ALA A 19 0.82 23.02 -5.98
N ALA A 20 0.48 21.96 -6.73
CA ALA A 20 -0.86 21.76 -7.26
C ALA A 20 -1.90 21.64 -6.15
N ASP A 21 -1.57 20.97 -5.03
CA ASP A 21 -2.38 20.91 -3.83
C ASP A 21 -2.61 22.29 -3.21
N MET A 22 -1.54 23.07 -3.04
CA MET A 22 -1.61 24.44 -2.51
C MET A 22 -2.47 25.38 -3.38
N TYR A 23 -2.44 25.19 -4.70
CA TYR A 23 -3.22 25.98 -5.65
C TYR A 23 -4.61 25.40 -5.97
N GLY A 24 -4.99 24.26 -5.39
CA GLY A 24 -6.28 23.59 -5.68
C GLY A 24 -6.43 23.14 -7.13
N MET A 25 -5.32 22.79 -7.80
CA MET A 25 -5.31 22.31 -9.18
C MET A 25 -5.41 20.79 -9.25
N ASP A 26 -6.59 20.25 -8.94
CA ASP A 26 -6.82 18.81 -8.79
C ASP A 26 -6.42 17.99 -10.04
N ASN A 27 -6.69 18.49 -11.24
CA ASN A 27 -6.30 17.81 -12.49
C ASN A 27 -4.77 17.73 -12.65
N LEU A 28 -4.06 18.80 -12.32
CA LEU A 28 -2.59 18.82 -12.40
C LEU A 28 -1.99 17.92 -11.32
N LYS A 29 -2.55 17.98 -10.11
CA LYS A 29 -2.19 17.13 -8.97
C LYS A 29 -2.32 15.65 -9.34
N LEU A 30 -3.45 15.27 -9.95
CA LEU A 30 -3.70 13.90 -10.39
C LEU A 30 -2.67 13.45 -11.45
N MET A 31 -2.44 14.24 -12.49
CA MET A 31 -1.49 13.87 -13.53
C MET A 31 -0.05 13.71 -13.00
N CYS A 32 0.36 14.58 -12.07
CA CYS A 32 1.68 14.48 -11.45
C CYS A 32 1.77 13.28 -10.50
N ALA A 33 0.71 13.02 -9.73
CA ALA A 33 0.61 11.85 -8.89
C ALA A 33 0.70 10.55 -9.70
N GLN A 34 0.02 10.45 -10.84
CA GLN A 34 0.10 9.26 -11.70
C GLN A 34 1.52 9.04 -12.24
N LYS A 35 2.21 10.11 -12.64
CA LYS A 35 3.61 10.02 -13.06
C LYS A 35 4.56 9.66 -11.92
N LEU A 36 4.27 10.14 -10.72
CA LEU A 36 5.04 9.77 -9.53
C LEU A 36 4.84 8.29 -9.21
N PHE A 37 3.61 7.77 -9.31
CA PHE A 37 3.30 6.36 -9.11
C PHE A 37 4.00 5.44 -10.13
N ASP A 38 4.08 5.83 -11.40
CA ASP A 38 4.77 5.06 -12.44
C ASP A 38 6.27 4.83 -12.14
N ARG A 39 6.85 5.70 -11.31
CA ARG A 39 8.26 5.65 -10.86
C ARG A 39 8.43 5.05 -9.47
N VAL A 40 7.32 4.78 -8.77
CA VAL A 40 7.36 4.15 -7.46
C VAL A 40 7.96 2.75 -7.59
N SER A 41 8.88 2.47 -6.69
CA SER A 41 9.47 1.15 -6.49
C SER A 41 9.11 0.65 -5.10
N VAL A 42 9.31 -0.64 -4.84
CA VAL A 42 9.11 -1.27 -3.53
C VAL A 42 9.81 -0.48 -2.41
N GLU A 43 10.95 0.12 -2.70
CA GLU A 43 11.70 0.94 -1.74
C GLU A 43 11.10 2.31 -1.44
N THR A 44 10.36 2.89 -2.38
CA THR A 44 9.84 4.27 -2.31
C THR A 44 8.33 4.34 -2.12
N VAL A 45 7.60 3.22 -2.28
CA VAL A 45 6.14 3.15 -2.18
C VAL A 45 5.62 3.73 -0.87
N VAL A 46 6.26 3.42 0.26
CA VAL A 46 5.83 3.92 1.58
C VAL A 46 6.05 5.41 1.72
N ALA A 47 7.20 5.91 1.26
CA ALA A 47 7.49 7.35 1.30
C ALA A 47 6.50 8.12 0.41
N THR A 48 6.23 7.62 -0.80
CA THR A 48 5.24 8.21 -1.72
C THR A 48 3.82 8.13 -1.18
N MET A 49 3.48 7.06 -0.47
CA MET A 49 2.19 6.91 0.21
C MET A 49 2.00 7.93 1.35
N CYS A 50 3.02 8.12 2.19
CA CYS A 50 3.02 9.14 3.25
C CYS A 50 2.93 10.56 2.66
N PHE A 51 3.66 10.79 1.57
CA PHE A 51 3.59 12.04 0.80
C PHE A 51 2.17 12.29 0.26
N ALA A 52 1.52 11.26 -0.29
CA ALA A 52 0.14 11.34 -0.77
C ALA A 52 -0.85 11.68 0.35
N GLU A 53 -0.71 11.07 1.54
CA GLU A 53 -1.54 11.38 2.70
C GLU A 53 -1.35 12.84 3.15
N THR A 54 -0.10 13.31 3.20
CA THR A 54 0.24 14.69 3.60
C THR A 54 -0.38 15.74 2.67
N HIS A 55 -0.38 15.46 1.37
CA HIS A 55 -0.95 16.33 0.35
C HIS A 55 -2.40 15.97 -0.01
N GLY A 56 -3.11 15.17 0.78
CA GLY A 56 -4.52 14.85 0.54
C GLY A 56 -4.82 14.23 -0.84
N CYS A 57 -3.89 13.44 -1.38
CA CYS A 57 -3.97 12.84 -2.71
C CYS A 57 -4.44 11.38 -2.61
N ALA A 58 -5.75 11.17 -2.38
CA ALA A 58 -6.31 9.85 -2.10
C ALA A 58 -6.09 8.81 -3.21
N GLU A 59 -6.15 9.21 -4.50
CA GLU A 59 -5.90 8.27 -5.62
C GLU A 59 -4.48 7.70 -5.58
N LEU A 60 -3.48 8.55 -5.33
CA LEU A 60 -2.08 8.14 -5.24
C LEU A 60 -1.87 7.21 -4.05
N LYS A 61 -2.48 7.55 -2.91
CA LYS A 61 -2.40 6.71 -1.71
C LYS A 61 -2.96 5.32 -1.97
N ASN A 62 -4.16 5.21 -2.56
CA ASN A 62 -4.79 3.93 -2.83
C ASN A 62 -3.96 3.09 -3.80
N ARG A 63 -3.45 3.68 -4.89
CA ARG A 63 -2.56 2.96 -5.82
C ARG A 63 -1.28 2.46 -5.16
N CYS A 64 -0.64 3.29 -4.35
CA CYS A 64 0.52 2.87 -3.54
C CYS A 64 0.14 1.76 -2.57
N MET A 65 -1.05 1.83 -1.96
CA MET A 65 -1.54 0.79 -1.06
C MET A 65 -1.72 -0.54 -1.78
N ASP A 66 -2.39 -0.54 -2.94
CA ASP A 66 -2.63 -1.76 -3.71
C ASP A 66 -1.31 -2.40 -4.15
N PHE A 67 -0.32 -1.60 -4.58
CA PHE A 67 1.02 -2.10 -4.90
C PHE A 67 1.77 -2.65 -3.67
N PHE A 68 1.63 -1.98 -2.52
CA PHE A 68 2.23 -2.38 -1.26
C PHE A 68 1.61 -3.66 -0.67
N MET A 69 0.32 -3.88 -0.89
CA MET A 69 -0.43 -5.06 -0.42
C MET A 69 -0.08 -6.34 -1.18
N GLU A 70 0.64 -6.24 -2.30
CA GLU A 70 1.14 -7.40 -3.02
C GLU A 70 2.13 -8.16 -2.13
N GLU A 71 1.93 -9.47 -1.95
CA GLU A 71 2.60 -10.27 -0.92
C GLU A 71 4.13 -10.15 -1.00
N GLU A 72 4.70 -10.19 -2.20
CA GLU A 72 6.13 -10.04 -2.44
C GLU A 72 6.65 -8.65 -2.02
N ASN A 73 5.91 -7.59 -2.35
CA ASN A 73 6.27 -6.21 -2.03
C ASN A 73 6.13 -5.96 -0.53
N PHE A 74 5.06 -6.46 0.10
CA PHE A 74 4.81 -6.32 1.53
C PHE A 74 5.97 -6.87 2.36
N TYR A 75 6.39 -8.12 2.10
CA TYR A 75 7.50 -8.74 2.82
C TYR A 75 8.82 -7.99 2.58
N GLN A 76 9.10 -7.56 1.35
CA GLN A 76 10.30 -6.79 1.05
C GLN A 76 10.36 -5.45 1.81
N VAL A 77 9.23 -4.74 1.87
CA VAL A 77 9.15 -3.45 2.56
C VAL A 77 9.25 -3.60 4.08
N VAL A 78 8.51 -4.55 4.66
CA VAL A 78 8.52 -4.78 6.12
C VAL A 78 9.89 -5.24 6.60
N CYS A 79 10.60 -6.04 5.80
CA CYS A 79 11.97 -6.47 6.12
C CYS A 79 13.01 -5.33 5.98
N ARG A 80 12.67 -4.21 5.33
CA ARG A 80 13.60 -3.10 5.10
C ARG A 80 13.77 -2.24 6.34
N ARG A 81 15.02 -1.92 6.68
CA ARG A 81 15.31 -0.93 7.74
C ARG A 81 14.74 0.43 7.35
N GLY A 82 14.01 1.07 8.26
CA GLY A 82 13.43 2.40 8.06
C GLY A 82 11.93 2.40 7.79
N TYR A 83 11.31 1.24 7.53
CA TYR A 83 9.85 1.14 7.37
C TYR A 83 9.09 1.65 8.60
N PHE A 84 9.45 1.16 9.79
CA PHE A 84 8.86 1.57 11.06
C PHE A 84 9.15 3.01 11.48
N GLN A 85 10.05 3.73 10.79
CA GLN A 85 10.36 5.13 11.14
C GLN A 85 9.30 6.10 10.62
N LEU A 86 8.62 5.76 9.51
CA LEU A 86 7.61 6.62 8.88
C LEU A 86 6.21 6.36 9.41
N LEU A 87 5.91 5.11 9.77
CA LEU A 87 4.60 4.68 10.26
C LEU A 87 4.04 5.42 11.49
N PRO A 88 4.84 5.80 12.52
CA PRO A 88 4.27 6.51 13.68
C PRO A 88 3.72 7.91 13.34
N ASP A 89 4.20 8.55 12.27
CA ASP A 89 3.68 9.84 11.81
C ASP A 89 2.34 9.71 11.06
N TYR A 90 1.97 8.49 10.61
CA TYR A 90 0.77 8.24 9.80
C TYR A 90 -0.04 7.05 10.34
N PRO A 91 -0.71 7.19 11.50
CA PRO A 91 -1.50 6.12 12.09
C PRO A 91 -2.64 5.63 11.19
N SER A 92 -3.19 6.48 10.32
CA SER A 92 -4.22 6.12 9.34
C SER A 92 -3.72 5.07 8.34
N ILE A 93 -2.48 5.22 7.87
CA ILE A 93 -1.87 4.27 6.92
C ILE A 93 -1.65 2.93 7.62
N LEU A 94 -1.10 2.95 8.84
CA LEU A 94 -0.91 1.76 9.67
C LEU A 94 -2.21 0.99 9.90
N ASP A 95 -3.29 1.70 10.25
CA ASP A 95 -4.59 1.11 10.51
C ASP A 95 -5.16 0.45 9.25
N GLU A 96 -5.03 1.11 8.10
CA GLU A 96 -5.47 0.58 6.82
C GLU A 96 -4.67 -0.68 6.41
N ILE A 97 -3.35 -0.68 6.61
CA ILE A 97 -2.49 -1.86 6.42
C ILE A 97 -2.98 -3.02 7.29
N ARG A 98 -3.19 -2.75 8.58
CA ARG A 98 -3.65 -3.74 9.55
C ARG A 98 -5.03 -4.27 9.21
N SER A 99 -5.94 -3.40 8.77
CA SER A 99 -7.29 -3.77 8.38
C SER A 99 -7.28 -4.75 7.21
N ARG A 100 -6.48 -4.49 6.17
CA ARG A 100 -6.43 -5.37 5.00
C ARG A 100 -5.76 -6.71 5.30
N LEU A 101 -4.70 -6.70 6.12
CA LEU A 101 -4.08 -7.93 6.61
C LEU A 101 -5.06 -8.78 7.44
N GLY A 102 -5.85 -8.14 8.31
CA GLY A 102 -6.87 -8.82 9.12
C GLY A 102 -8.04 -9.39 8.30
N SER A 103 -8.34 -8.82 7.14
CA SER A 103 -9.37 -9.36 6.22
C SER A 103 -8.89 -10.47 5.29
N GLN A 104 -7.57 -10.76 5.23
CA GLN A 104 -7.06 -11.93 4.49
C GLN A 104 -6.97 -13.21 5.34
N THR A 105 -7.22 -13.13 6.65
CA THR A 105 -7.35 -14.29 7.54
C THR A 105 -8.81 -14.72 7.69
N GLU A 106 -9.46 -15.05 6.58
CA GLU A 106 -10.69 -15.84 6.60
C GLU A 106 -10.53 -17.01 5.62
N SER A 107 -9.55 -17.89 5.88
CA SER A 107 -9.66 -19.30 5.49
C SER A 107 -10.33 -20.05 6.64
N PRO A 108 -11.59 -20.53 6.47
CA PRO A 108 -12.19 -21.49 7.38
C PRO A 108 -11.60 -22.88 7.10
N ASP A 109 -10.32 -23.05 7.42
CA ASP A 109 -9.68 -24.35 7.51
C ASP A 109 -9.47 -24.68 8.99
N GLU A 110 -10.53 -25.13 9.66
CA GLU A 110 -10.48 -26.27 10.59
C GLU A 110 -11.85 -26.59 11.21
N TYR A 111 -12.06 -27.88 11.51
CA TYR A 111 -13.23 -28.59 12.07
C TYR A 111 -14.26 -29.06 11.01
N PHE A 112 -14.31 -30.32 10.55
CA PHE A 112 -14.06 -31.56 11.28
C PHE A 112 -13.58 -32.68 10.34
N HIS A 113 -12.30 -33.04 10.48
CA HIS A 113 -11.87 -34.42 10.22
C HIS A 113 -12.54 -35.31 11.27
N SER A 114 -13.69 -35.90 10.94
CA SER A 114 -14.16 -37.11 11.64
C SER A 114 -13.32 -38.28 11.15
N SER A 115 -12.17 -38.52 11.78
CA SER A 115 -11.54 -39.85 11.73
C SER A 115 -12.16 -40.75 12.82
N PRO A 116 -11.87 -42.05 12.80
CA PRO A 116 -12.81 -43.15 12.64
C PRO A 116 -13.44 -43.60 13.97
N SER A 117 -14.74 -43.90 13.97
CA SER A 117 -15.33 -44.67 15.06
C SER A 117 -14.78 -46.11 15.02
N GLU A 118 -13.89 -46.36 15.97
CA GLU A 118 -13.20 -47.61 16.29
C GLU A 118 -14.14 -48.79 16.69
N PRO A 119 -13.62 -50.01 16.94
CA PRO A 119 -14.22 -51.28 16.55
C PRO A 119 -15.11 -51.96 17.61
N GLY A 120 -16.08 -52.75 17.16
CA GLY A 120 -16.79 -53.79 17.93
C GLY A 120 -17.30 -54.87 16.96
N PHE A 121 -16.62 -56.01 16.79
CA PHE A 121 -16.60 -57.24 17.58
C PHE A 121 -17.90 -58.08 17.53
N PHE A 122 -17.73 -59.40 17.36
CA PHE A 122 -18.69 -60.54 17.17
C PHE A 122 -19.18 -60.78 15.72
N THR A 123 -18.79 -61.84 14.97
CA THR A 123 -18.82 -63.32 15.18
C THR A 123 -20.24 -63.77 15.52
N PHE A 124 -21.00 -64.55 14.73
CA PHE A 124 -20.78 -65.82 14.03
C PHE A 124 -21.54 -65.85 12.70
#